data_AF-A0A8T3SN37-F1
#
_entry.id   AF-A0A8T3SN37-F1
#
_cell.length_a   1.000
_cell.length_b   1.000
_cell.length_c   1.000
_cell.angle_alpha   90.00
_cell.angle_beta   90.00
_cell.angle_gamma   90.00
#
_symmetry.space_group_name_H-M   'P 1'
#
loop_
_entity.id
_entity.type
_entity.pdbx_description
1 polymer ?
#
loop_
_entity_poly.entity_id
_entity_poly.type
_entity_poly.pdbx_seq_one_letter_code
_entity_poly.pdbx_strand_id
1 'polypeptide(L)'
;MQVDIIPATGGPYFTTNIEDGVALADAPLRNSLVRGFPDLWDRVERRRGFMRETLGIDLHPDVLPLSNLPAFLPPFLLRPDLAMTLVG
;
A
#
# COMPACT_ATOMS: atom_id res chain seq x y z
N MET A 1 3.27 11.21 -5.39
CA MET A 1 2.33 11.65 -4.34
C MET A 1 2.41 10.67 -3.19
N GLN A 2 1.86 11.04 -2.03
CA GLN A 2 1.75 10.15 -0.88
C GLN A 2 0.28 9.86 -0.59
N VAL A 3 0.01 8.68 -0.06
CA VAL A 3 -1.23 8.29 0.59
C VAL A 3 -0.97 8.20 2.09
N ASP A 4 -1.89 8.76 2.87
CA ASP A 4 -1.95 8.60 4.33
C ASP A 4 -3.32 8.01 4.69
N ILE A 5 -3.31 6.83 5.31
CA ILE A 5 -4.50 6.18 5.84
C ILE A 5 -4.39 6.25 7.35
N ILE A 6 -5.26 7.05 7.96
CA ILE A 6 -5.38 7.23 9.40
C ILE A 6 -6.60 6.42 9.86
N PRO A 7 -6.41 5.22 10.46
CA PRO A 7 -7.55 4.42 10.87
C PRO A 7 -8.25 5.08 12.07
N ALA A 8 -9.54 5.38 11.92
CA ALA A 8 -10.36 5.87 13.01
C ALA A 8 -10.86 4.69 13.86
N THR A 9 -10.24 4.48 15.02
CA THR A 9 -10.56 3.34 15.90
C THR A 9 -11.91 3.47 16.61
N GLY A 10 -12.48 4.68 16.67
CA GLY A 10 -13.73 4.97 17.37
C GLY A 10 -13.68 4.80 18.90
N GLY A 11 -12.49 4.53 19.46
CA GLY A 11 -12.25 4.33 20.89
C GLY A 11 -11.21 5.31 21.45
N PRO A 12 -10.88 5.21 22.76
CA PRO A 12 -9.92 6.10 23.40
C PRO A 12 -8.45 5.80 23.05
N TYR A 13 -8.19 4.73 22.29
CA TYR A 13 -6.84 4.27 21.97
C TYR A 13 -6.43 4.72 20.56
N PHE A 14 -5.17 5.14 20.45
CA PHE A 14 -4.54 5.42 19.16
C PHE A 14 -4.24 4.11 18.40
N THR A 15 -4.01 4.26 17.11
CA THR A 15 -3.54 3.19 16.22
C THR A 15 -2.32 3.69 15.45
N THR A 16 -1.68 2.80 14.69
CA THR A 16 -0.66 3.19 13.71
C THR A 16 -1.30 3.66 12.42
N ASN A 17 -0.63 4.58 11.73
CA ASN A 17 -0.99 5.02 10.39
C ASN A 17 -0.38 4.10 9.33
N ILE A 18 -0.91 4.16 8.12
CA ILE A 18 -0.29 3.55 6.94
C ILE A 18 0.10 4.67 5.99
N GLU A 19 1.37 4.71 5.60
CA GLU A 19 1.92 5.69 4.68
C GLU A 19 2.50 4.99 3.46
N ASP A 20 2.08 5.41 2.26
CA ASP A 20 2.53 4.80 1.01
C ASP A 20 2.81 5.84 -0.08
N GLY A 21 3.81 5.55 -0.91
CA GLY A 21 4.06 6.29 -2.14
C GLY A 21 3.20 5.77 -3.30
N VAL A 22 2.61 6.71 -4.04
CA VAL A 22 1.94 6.42 -5.32
C VAL A 22 2.43 7.34 -6.43
N ALA A 23 2.47 6.81 -7.65
CA ALA A 23 2.66 7.60 -8.86
C ALA A 23 1.32 7.79 -9.58
N LEU A 24 1.18 8.93 -10.26
CA LEU A 24 0.10 9.13 -11.23
C LEU A 24 0.68 8.98 -12.62
N ALA A 25 0.02 8.17 -13.45
CA ALA A 25 0.42 7.95 -14.82
C ALA A 25 -0.82 7.79 -15.71
N ASP A 26 -0.98 8.72 -16.64
CA ASP A 26 -2.00 8.62 -17.69
C ASP A 26 -1.70 7.47 -18.66
N ALA A 27 -2.62 7.21 -19.60
CA ALA A 27 -2.49 6.10 -20.53
C ALA A 27 -1.17 6.13 -21.37
N PRO A 28 -0.75 7.27 -21.96
CA PRO A 28 0.55 7.36 -22.64
C PRO A 28 1.74 6.99 -21.75
N LEU A 29 1.80 7.51 -20.52
CA LEU A 29 2.89 7.21 -19.59
C LEU A 29 2.86 5.75 -19.14
N ARG A 30 1.69 5.18 -18.84
CA ARG A 30 1.58 3.75 -18.52
C ARG A 30 2.10 2.89 -19.66
N ASN A 31 1.72 3.20 -20.90
CA ASN A 31 2.19 2.47 -22.07
C ASN A 31 3.72 2.54 -22.26
N SER A 32 4.36 3.68 -21.92
CA SER A 32 5.82 3.78 -21.97
C SER A 32 6.48 2.98 -20.84
N LEU A 33 5.89 2.95 -19.64
CA LEU A 33 6.37 2.14 -18.51
C LEU A 33 6.29 0.64 -18.81
N VAL A 34 5.19 0.16 -19.42
CA VAL A 34 5.06 -1.26 -19.83
C VAL A 34 6.20 -1.68 -20.74
N ARG A 35 6.57 -0.83 -21.71
CA ARG A 35 7.63 -1.14 -22.69
C ARG A 35 9.03 -0.94 -22.13
N GLY A 36 9.26 0.11 -21.36
CA GLY A 36 10.59 0.52 -20.89
C GLY A 36 11.02 -0.13 -19.58
N PHE A 37 10.05 -0.52 -18.73
CA PHE A 37 10.30 -1.01 -17.38
C PHE A 37 9.34 -2.16 -17.00
N PRO A 38 9.37 -3.29 -17.72
CA PRO A 38 8.42 -4.39 -17.51
C PRO A 38 8.43 -4.93 -16.07
N ASP A 39 9.59 -5.07 -15.44
CA ASP A 39 9.67 -5.54 -14.04
C ASP A 39 8.99 -4.60 -13.04
N LEU A 40 9.03 -3.29 -13.32
CA LEU A 40 8.31 -2.30 -12.51
C LEU A 40 6.80 -2.46 -12.73
N TRP A 41 6.38 -2.62 -13.98
CA TRP A 41 4.98 -2.82 -14.32
C TRP A 41 4.42 -4.08 -13.65
N ASP A 42 5.16 -5.19 -13.68
CA ASP A 42 4.76 -6.43 -13.01
C ASP A 42 4.61 -6.29 -11.49
N ARG A 43 5.45 -5.47 -10.84
CA ARG A 43 5.29 -5.15 -9.42
C ARG A 43 4.03 -4.33 -9.17
N VAL A 44 3.79 -3.32 -10.00
CA VAL A 44 2.59 -2.46 -9.92
C VAL A 44 1.33 -3.30 -10.08
N GLU A 45 1.26 -4.16 -11.09
CA GLU A 45 0.09 -5.00 -11.35
C GLU A 45 -0.17 -6.01 -10.22
N ARG A 46 0.88 -6.67 -9.70
CA ARG A 46 0.73 -7.57 -8.53
C ARG A 46 0.18 -6.85 -7.31
N ARG A 47 0.65 -5.63 -7.05
CA ARG A 47 0.17 -4.81 -5.93
C ARG A 47 -1.27 -4.35 -6.14
N ARG A 48 -1.64 -3.93 -7.36
CA ARG A 48 -3.03 -3.61 -7.72
C ARG A 48 -3.94 -4.83 -7.56
N GLY A 49 -3.46 -6.02 -7.94
CA GLY A 49 -4.13 -7.30 -7.70
C GLY A 49 -4.40 -7.53 -6.21
N PHE A 50 -3.37 -7.45 -5.37
CA PHE A 50 -3.52 -7.59 -3.92
C PHE A 50 -4.52 -6.59 -3.32
N MET A 51 -4.43 -5.31 -3.67
CA MET A 51 -5.34 -4.29 -3.15
C MET A 51 -6.79 -4.56 -3.54
N ARG A 52 -7.04 -4.95 -4.80
CA ARG A 52 -8.38 -5.26 -5.29
C ARG A 52 -8.95 -6.55 -4.70
N GLU A 53 -8.15 -7.62 -4.69
CA GLU A 53 -8.62 -8.98 -4.41
C GLU A 53 -8.62 -9.31 -2.91
N THR A 54 -7.68 -8.76 -2.16
CA THR A 54 -7.53 -9.03 -0.72
C THR A 54 -8.13 -7.92 0.14
N LEU A 55 -7.86 -6.65 -0.22
CA LEU A 55 -8.29 -5.50 0.59
C LEU A 55 -9.63 -4.92 0.13
N GLY A 56 -10.12 -5.28 -1.06
CA GLY A 56 -11.33 -4.70 -1.64
C GLY A 56 -11.18 -3.23 -2.06
N ILE A 57 -9.95 -2.76 -2.26
CA ILE A 57 -9.64 -1.39 -2.67
C ILE A 57 -9.37 -1.40 -4.18
N ASP A 58 -10.31 -0.86 -4.95
CA ASP A 58 -10.14 -0.69 -6.39
C ASP A 58 -9.52 0.68 -6.69
N LEU A 59 -8.38 0.66 -7.39
CA LEU A 59 -7.64 1.88 -7.74
C LEU A 59 -7.97 2.29 -9.17
N HIS A 60 -8.15 3.59 -9.40
CA HIS A 60 -8.19 4.14 -10.76
C HIS A 60 -6.95 3.67 -11.55
N PRO A 61 -7.06 3.36 -12.86
CA PRO A 61 -5.93 2.85 -13.65
C PRO A 61 -4.68 3.74 -13.62
N ASP A 62 -4.87 5.04 -13.42
CA ASP A 62 -3.77 6.00 -13.41
C ASP A 62 -3.03 6.08 -12.07
N VAL A 63 -3.51 5.42 -11.01
CA VAL A 63 -2.85 5.37 -9.69
C VAL A 63 -1.98 4.12 -9.58
N LEU A 64 -0.66 4.30 -9.49
CA LEU A 64 0.29 3.19 -9.44
C LEU A 64 0.86 3.03 -8.01
N PRO A 65 0.56 1.94 -7.30
CA PRO A 65 1.13 1.67 -5.98
C PRO A 65 2.61 1.28 -6.05
N LEU A 66 3.45 1.96 -5.25
CA LEU A 66 4.91 1.77 -5.27
C LEU A 66 5.46 1.00 -4.07
N SER A 67 4.70 0.94 -2.97
CA SER A 67 5.06 0.25 -1.74
C SER A 67 4.99 -1.28 -1.86
N ASN A 68 5.77 -1.99 -1.05
CA ASN A 68 5.68 -3.45 -0.93
C ASN A 68 4.49 -3.91 -0.09
N LEU A 69 3.91 -3.02 0.71
CA LEU A 69 2.82 -3.30 1.63
C LEU A 69 1.69 -2.26 1.50
N PRO A 70 1.17 -2.01 0.28
CA PRO A 70 0.26 -0.90 0.06
C PRO A 70 -1.05 -1.08 0.84
N ALA A 71 -1.45 -0.05 1.57
CA ALA A 71 -2.65 0.00 2.41
C ALA A 71 -2.73 -1.11 3.49
N PHE A 72 -1.61 -1.77 3.81
CA PHE A 72 -1.59 -2.86 4.78
C PHE A 72 -1.35 -2.32 6.20
N LEU A 73 -2.33 -2.52 7.09
CA LEU A 73 -2.19 -2.26 8.52
C LEU A 73 -1.73 -3.56 9.22
N PRO A 74 -0.47 -3.66 9.67
CA PRO A 74 0.04 -4.89 10.25
C PRO A 74 -0.66 -5.22 11.58
N PRO A 75 -1.21 -6.44 11.74
CA PRO A 75 -1.85 -6.83 12.98
C PRO A 75 -0.82 -6.96 14.12
N PHE A 76 -1.26 -6.71 15.35
CA PHE A 76 -0.48 -6.85 16.59
C PHE A 76 0.73 -5.91 16.73
N LEU A 77 0.92 -4.93 15.83
CA LEU A 77 2.06 -4.01 15.88
C LEU A 77 2.19 -3.27 17.22
N LEU A 78 1.05 -2.88 17.80
CA LEU A 78 0.98 -2.19 19.09
C LEU A 78 0.89 -3.12 20.31
N ARG A 79 1.00 -4.45 20.11
CA ARG A 79 0.93 -5.42 21.20
C ARG A 79 2.36 -5.76 21.67
N PRO A 80 2.78 -5.35 22.89
CA PRO A 80 4.18 -5.33 23.29
C PRO A 80 4.83 -6.71 23.49
N ASP A 81 4.02 -7.75 23.66
CA ASP A 81 4.45 -9.15 23.82
C ASP A 81 4.47 -9.93 22.49
N LEU A 82 4.15 -9.30 21.35
CA LEU A 82 4.09 -9.96 20.03
C LEU A 82 5.03 -9.34 18.99
N ALA A 83 4.52 -8.44 18.13
CA ALA A 83 5.18 -8.09 16.86
C ALA A 83 6.44 -7.22 17.03
N MET A 84 6.45 -6.34 18.02
CA MET A 84 7.60 -5.50 18.38
C MET A 84 7.97 -5.73 19.84
N THR A 85 8.49 -6.92 20.14
CA THR A 85 8.93 -7.26 21.50
C THR A 85 10.44 -7.09 21.67
N LEU A 86 10.87 -6.71 22.88
CA LEU A 86 12.27 -6.67 23.25
C LEU A 86 12.65 -8.01 23.86
N VAL A 87 13.75 -8.60 23.40
CA VAL A 87 14.32 -9.78 24.04
C VAL A 87 14.94 -9.34 25.36
N GLY A 88 14.39 -9.85 26.46
CA GLY A 88 14.99 -9.78 27.80
C GLY A 88 16.00 -10.88 28.03
#